data_AF-A0A091TT23-F1
#
_entry.id   AF-A0A091TT23-F1
#
_cell.length_a   1.000
_cell.length_b   1.000
_cell.length_c   1.000
_cell.angle_alpha   90.00
_cell.angle_beta   90.00
_cell.angle_gamma   90.00
#
_symmetry.space_group_name_H-M   'P 1'
#
loop_
_entity.id
_entity.type
_entity.pdbx_description
1 polymer ?
#
loop_
_entity_poly.entity_id
_entity_poly.type
_entity_poly.pdbx_seq_one_letter_code
_entity_poly.pdbx_strand_id
1 'polypeptide(L)'
;VTRHNHLKDFMLVVSIVIGVGGCWFAYIQNRYSKEHMKKMMKDLEGLHRAEQSLHDLQERLQKAQEEHRSVEVEKVHLEKKLQDEISIAKQEAHRLRELREGTENELSRQKYAEQELEQVRMALKNAEKELESHCSWAAPEALQKWLQLTHEVEVQYYNIKKQNAEKQLLVAKEGAEKIKKKRNTLFGTFHVAHSSSLDDVDHKILTAKQALSEVTAALRERLHRWQQIELLCGFQIVNNPGIHTLASALNIDPSWMGTPRPNPSHFIMTDDVDDLDEEIVSPMSIQ
;
A
#
# COMPACT_ATOMS: atom_id res chain seq x y z
N VAL A 1 88.43 154.13 -24.49
CA VAL A 1 89.29 152.93 -24.31
C VAL A 1 88.60 151.98 -23.33
N THR A 2 88.06 150.88 -23.87
CA THR A 2 87.67 149.55 -23.30
C THR A 2 87.13 149.35 -21.86
N ARG A 3 86.14 148.42 -21.77
CA ARG A 3 85.72 147.50 -20.64
C ARG A 3 84.38 147.89 -19.96
N HIS A 4 83.39 147.05 -19.68
CA HIS A 4 83.20 145.58 -19.65
C HIS A 4 81.68 145.27 -19.72
N ASN A 5 81.20 144.36 -20.60
CA ASN A 5 79.77 144.14 -20.88
C ASN A 5 79.14 143.00 -20.04
N HIS A 6 78.88 143.25 -18.76
CA HIS A 6 78.26 142.26 -17.84
C HIS A 6 76.91 141.70 -18.30
N LEU A 7 76.17 142.43 -19.15
CA LEU A 7 74.87 142.00 -19.67
C LEU A 7 74.99 140.82 -20.66
N LYS A 8 76.08 140.79 -21.45
CA LYS A 8 76.30 139.75 -22.46
C LYS A 8 76.69 138.41 -21.82
N ASP A 9 77.53 138.44 -20.78
CA ASP A 9 77.88 137.23 -20.02
C ASP A 9 76.70 136.73 -19.18
N PHE A 10 75.86 137.62 -18.63
CA PHE A 10 74.66 137.21 -17.89
C PHE A 10 73.63 136.51 -18.80
N MET A 11 73.37 137.06 -20.00
CA MET A 11 72.45 136.44 -20.97
C MET A 11 72.97 135.11 -21.51
N LEU A 12 74.30 134.95 -21.66
CA LEU A 12 74.92 133.69 -22.05
C LEU A 12 74.78 132.63 -20.96
N VAL A 13 74.96 132.99 -19.69
CA VAL A 13 74.77 132.07 -18.56
C VAL A 13 73.31 131.64 -18.46
N VAL A 14 72.36 132.56 -18.62
CA VAL A 14 70.92 132.24 -18.59
C VAL A 14 70.52 131.29 -19.72
N SER A 15 71.05 131.48 -20.94
CA SER A 15 70.71 130.59 -22.07
C SER A 15 71.28 129.18 -21.92
N ILE A 16 72.48 129.05 -21.33
CA ILE A 16 73.08 127.75 -21.00
C ILE A 16 72.24 127.05 -19.91
N VAL A 17 71.80 127.76 -18.88
CA VAL A 17 70.97 127.18 -17.81
C VAL A 17 69.61 126.69 -18.34
N ILE A 18 68.99 127.42 -19.27
CA ILE A 18 67.73 126.99 -19.90
C ILE A 18 67.96 125.79 -20.83
N GLY A 19 69.05 125.78 -21.61
CA GLY A 19 69.39 124.64 -22.48
C GLY A 19 69.69 123.37 -21.69
N VAL A 20 70.51 123.48 -20.64
CA VAL A 20 70.83 122.36 -19.75
C VAL A 20 69.61 121.93 -18.93
N GLY A 21 68.80 122.87 -18.45
CA GLY A 21 67.54 122.59 -17.76
C GLY A 21 66.52 121.90 -18.65
N GLY A 22 66.41 122.31 -19.92
CA GLY A 22 65.55 121.68 -20.93
C GLY A 22 66.02 120.28 -21.30
N CYS A 23 67.32 120.07 -21.52
CA CYS A 23 67.89 118.75 -21.78
C CYS A 23 67.77 117.82 -20.56
N TRP A 24 67.96 118.33 -19.35
CA TRP A 24 67.77 117.57 -18.11
C TRP A 24 66.30 117.18 -17.91
N PHE A 25 65.36 118.09 -18.16
CA PHE A 25 63.94 117.84 -18.06
C PHE A 25 63.46 116.82 -19.11
N ALA A 26 63.92 116.92 -20.36
CA ALA A 26 63.62 115.93 -21.39
C ALA A 26 64.21 114.55 -21.03
N TYR A 27 65.42 114.52 -20.44
CA TYR A 27 66.02 113.28 -19.95
C TYR A 27 65.23 112.66 -18.80
N ILE A 28 64.76 113.48 -17.84
CA ILE A 28 63.92 113.02 -16.72
C ILE A 28 62.58 112.49 -17.24
N GLN A 29 61.95 113.19 -18.19
CA GLN A 29 60.65 112.81 -18.74
C GLN A 29 60.75 111.55 -19.62
N ASN A 30 61.84 111.39 -20.37
CA ASN A 30 62.12 110.17 -21.14
C ASN A 30 62.39 108.96 -20.22
N ARG A 31 63.07 109.16 -19.09
CA ARG A 31 63.26 108.11 -18.08
C ARG A 31 61.93 107.71 -17.44
N TYR A 32 61.11 108.70 -17.06
CA TYR A 32 59.81 108.47 -16.43
C TYR A 32 58.82 107.80 -17.39
N SER A 33 58.81 108.18 -18.67
CA SER A 33 57.98 107.54 -19.72
C SER A 33 58.38 106.07 -19.96
N LYS A 34 59.68 105.78 -20.02
CA LYS A 34 60.16 104.39 -20.15
C LYS A 34 59.82 103.54 -18.91
N GLU A 35 59.85 104.11 -17.72
CA GLU A 35 59.43 103.44 -16.49
C GLU A 35 57.90 103.24 -16.45
N HIS A 36 57.11 104.24 -16.88
CA HIS A 36 55.65 104.12 -16.99
C HIS A 36 55.22 103.09 -18.02
N MET A 37 55.87 103.05 -19.18
CA MET A 37 55.56 102.09 -20.25
C MET A 37 55.96 100.68 -19.84
N LYS A 38 57.09 100.49 -19.15
CA LYS A 38 57.46 99.20 -18.55
C LYS A 38 56.45 98.75 -17.49
N LYS A 39 55.96 99.68 -16.66
CA LYS A 39 54.93 99.38 -15.65
C LYS A 39 53.60 99.02 -16.32
N MET A 40 53.16 99.79 -17.31
CA MET A 40 51.93 99.53 -18.06
C MET A 40 52.00 98.20 -18.82
N MET A 41 53.13 97.88 -19.46
CA MET A 41 53.33 96.61 -20.16
C MET A 41 53.31 95.43 -19.18
N LYS A 42 53.92 95.58 -18.01
CA LYS A 42 53.87 94.58 -16.92
C LYS A 42 52.45 94.40 -16.37
N ASP A 43 51.69 95.48 -16.23
CA ASP A 43 50.30 95.43 -15.75
C ASP A 43 49.37 94.81 -16.81
N LEU A 44 49.62 95.03 -18.11
CA LEU A 44 48.87 94.44 -19.22
C LEU A 44 49.18 92.95 -19.39
N GLU A 45 50.45 92.54 -19.25
CA GLU A 45 50.83 91.13 -19.12
C GLU A 45 50.19 90.48 -17.88
N GLY A 46 50.14 91.21 -16.76
CA GLY A 46 49.44 90.77 -15.55
C GLY A 46 47.94 90.57 -15.76
N LEU A 47 47.29 91.50 -16.46
CA LEU A 47 45.87 91.44 -16.76
C LEU A 47 45.55 90.33 -17.76
N HIS A 48 46.34 90.17 -18.81
CA HIS A 48 46.19 89.08 -19.78
C HIS A 48 46.39 87.70 -19.12
N ARG A 49 47.35 87.60 -18.19
CA ARG A 49 47.54 86.38 -17.40
C ARG A 49 46.37 86.09 -16.45
N ALA A 50 45.77 87.13 -15.87
CA ALA A 50 44.58 86.99 -15.03
C ALA A 50 43.35 86.57 -15.85
N GLU A 51 43.17 87.14 -17.05
CA GLU A 51 42.13 86.75 -18.00
C GLU A 51 42.28 85.28 -18.42
N GLN A 52 43.49 84.86 -18.79
CA GLN A 52 43.78 83.48 -19.16
C GLN A 52 43.57 82.51 -17.99
N SER A 53 43.93 82.92 -16.76
CA SER A 53 43.67 82.13 -15.55
C SER A 53 42.19 82.02 -15.22
N LEU A 54 41.40 83.08 -15.44
CA LEU A 54 39.95 83.04 -15.27
C LEU A 54 39.31 82.08 -16.28
N HIS A 55 39.78 82.10 -17.53
CA HIS A 55 39.28 81.21 -18.57
C HIS A 55 39.58 79.73 -18.26
N ASP A 56 40.81 79.39 -17.86
CA ASP A 56 41.18 78.03 -17.44
C ASP A 56 40.38 77.58 -16.21
N LEU A 57 40.12 78.48 -15.27
CA LEU A 57 39.29 78.16 -14.10
C LEU A 57 37.82 77.89 -14.49
N GLN A 58 37.26 78.68 -15.41
CA GLN A 58 35.91 78.48 -15.94
C GLN A 58 35.79 77.15 -16.69
N GLU A 59 36.78 76.81 -17.52
CA GLU A 59 36.81 75.54 -18.25
C GLU A 59 36.88 74.34 -17.29
N ARG A 60 37.73 74.41 -16.26
CA ARG A 60 37.83 73.35 -15.24
C ARG A 60 36.56 73.21 -14.41
N LEU A 61 35.92 74.31 -14.03
CA LEU A 61 34.65 74.26 -13.30
C LEU A 61 33.53 73.66 -14.14
N GLN A 62 33.45 74.02 -15.43
CA GLN A 62 32.46 73.45 -16.33
C GLN A 62 32.70 71.94 -16.50
N LYS A 63 33.95 71.53 -16.74
CA LYS A 63 34.31 70.12 -16.85
C LYS A 63 33.99 69.33 -15.58
N ALA A 64 34.35 69.86 -14.41
CA ALA A 64 34.04 69.23 -13.13
C ALA A 64 32.52 69.12 -12.88
N GLN A 65 31.73 70.13 -13.30
CA GLN A 65 30.28 70.11 -13.16
C GLN A 65 29.62 69.10 -14.12
N GLU A 66 30.13 68.97 -15.35
CA GLU A 66 29.67 67.95 -16.31
C GLU A 66 30.00 66.53 -15.82
N GLU A 67 31.23 66.30 -15.32
CA GLU A 67 31.63 65.01 -14.72
C GLU A 67 30.83 64.68 -13.47
N HIS A 68 30.57 65.66 -12.59
CA HIS A 68 29.73 65.44 -11.42
C HIS A 68 28.31 65.03 -11.82
N ARG A 69 27.74 65.68 -12.84
CA ARG A 69 26.40 65.36 -13.34
C ARG A 69 26.34 63.98 -13.96
N SER A 70 27.36 63.56 -14.73
CA SER A 70 27.38 62.21 -15.32
C SER A 70 27.49 61.13 -14.23
N VAL A 71 28.38 61.32 -13.26
CA VAL A 71 28.56 60.40 -12.13
C VAL A 71 27.28 60.28 -11.29
N GLU A 72 26.57 61.39 -11.05
CA GLU A 72 25.31 61.37 -10.31
C GLU A 72 24.23 60.57 -11.03
N VAL A 73 24.08 60.75 -12.35
CA VAL A 73 23.13 59.99 -13.16
C VAL A 73 23.48 58.51 -13.19
N GLU A 74 24.75 58.16 -13.38
CA GLU A 74 25.22 56.77 -13.34
C GLU A 74 24.99 56.15 -11.96
N LYS A 75 25.29 56.88 -10.89
CA LYS A 75 25.06 56.43 -9.51
C LYS A 75 23.59 56.10 -9.28
N VAL A 76 22.67 57.00 -9.63
CA VAL A 76 21.23 56.75 -9.47
C VAL A 76 20.77 55.56 -10.31
N HIS A 77 21.30 55.41 -11.53
CA HIS A 77 21.01 54.27 -12.38
C HIS A 77 21.50 52.94 -11.76
N LEU A 78 22.74 52.92 -11.26
CA LEU A 78 23.34 51.78 -10.57
C LEU A 78 22.59 51.43 -9.28
N GLU A 79 22.23 52.43 -8.48
CA GLU A 79 21.44 52.23 -7.25
C GLU A 79 20.07 51.63 -7.57
N LYS A 80 19.39 52.13 -8.61
CA LYS A 80 18.12 51.56 -9.06
C LYS A 80 18.28 50.12 -9.53
N LYS A 81 19.29 49.84 -10.34
CA LYS A 81 19.57 48.49 -10.83
C LYS A 81 19.88 47.52 -9.69
N LEU A 82 20.68 47.96 -8.71
CA LEU A 82 20.99 47.18 -7.51
C LEU A 82 19.72 46.91 -6.68
N GLN A 83 18.86 47.91 -6.51
CA GLN A 83 17.58 47.73 -5.81
C GLN A 83 16.67 46.74 -6.53
N ASP A 84 16.60 46.80 -7.86
CA ASP A 84 15.82 45.87 -8.67
C ASP A 84 16.38 44.43 -8.54
N GLU A 85 17.70 44.26 -8.63
CA GLU A 85 18.35 42.96 -8.44
C GLU A 85 18.14 42.40 -7.03
N ILE A 86 18.23 43.23 -5.98
CA ILE A 86 17.92 42.84 -4.60
C ILE A 86 16.45 42.44 -4.46
N SER A 87 15.54 43.16 -5.11
CA SER A 87 14.10 42.86 -5.06
C SER A 87 13.80 41.50 -5.70
N ILE A 88 14.38 41.24 -6.87
CA ILE A 88 14.26 39.96 -7.58
C ILE A 88 14.84 38.83 -6.73
N ALA A 89 16.04 39.02 -6.17
CA ALA A 89 16.68 38.02 -5.32
C ALA A 89 15.85 37.71 -4.06
N LYS A 90 15.24 38.72 -3.44
CA LYS A 90 14.34 38.54 -2.29
C LYS A 90 13.08 37.76 -2.66
N GLN A 91 12.47 38.08 -3.81
CA GLN A 91 11.29 37.37 -4.29
C GLN A 91 11.61 35.88 -4.57
N GLU A 92 12.74 35.61 -5.22
CA GLU A 92 13.15 34.23 -5.51
C GLU A 92 13.51 33.46 -4.24
N ALA A 93 14.19 34.10 -3.27
CA ALA A 93 14.45 33.49 -1.97
C ALA A 93 13.16 33.14 -1.20
N HIS A 94 12.15 34.01 -1.28
CA HIS A 94 10.85 33.74 -0.67
C HIS A 94 10.14 32.55 -1.35
N ARG A 95 10.13 32.53 -2.68
CA ARG A 95 9.54 31.43 -3.46
C ARG A 95 10.21 30.09 -3.16
N LEU A 96 11.54 30.05 -3.11
CA LEU A 96 12.30 28.85 -2.76
C LEU A 96 12.01 28.35 -1.34
N ARG A 97 11.78 29.27 -0.40
CA ARG A 97 11.38 28.92 0.96
C ARG A 97 10.02 28.23 1.00
N GLU A 98 9.02 28.79 0.31
CA GLU A 98 7.68 28.18 0.24
C GLU A 98 7.70 26.79 -0.38
N LEU A 99 8.46 26.61 -1.47
CA LEU A 99 8.67 25.31 -2.10
C LEU A 99 9.27 24.29 -1.12
N ARG A 100 10.30 24.69 -0.36
CA ARG A 100 10.96 23.82 0.62
C ARG A 100 10.03 23.42 1.76
N GLU A 101 9.31 24.38 2.34
CA GLU A 101 8.34 24.11 3.41
C GLU A 101 7.20 23.18 2.91
N GLY A 102 6.74 23.37 1.67
CA GLY A 102 5.76 22.48 1.03
C GLY A 102 6.28 21.04 0.87
N THR A 103 7.48 20.87 0.33
CA THR A 103 8.10 19.54 0.14
C THR A 103 8.40 18.84 1.46
N GLU A 104 8.86 19.55 2.49
CA GLU A 104 9.11 18.97 3.82
C GLU A 104 7.82 18.45 4.47
N ASN A 105 6.70 19.16 4.30
CA ASN A 105 5.38 18.72 4.80
C ASN A 105 4.87 17.48 4.07
N GLU A 106 4.98 17.42 2.74
CA GLU A 106 4.59 16.24 1.95
C GLU A 106 5.42 15.01 2.30
N LEU A 107 6.74 15.18 2.43
CA LEU A 107 7.66 14.11 2.83
C LEU A 107 7.30 13.57 4.22
N SER A 108 6.96 14.44 5.16
CA SER A 108 6.54 14.05 6.51
C SER A 108 5.24 13.25 6.48
N ARG A 109 4.27 13.66 5.66
CA ARG A 109 3.00 12.94 5.48
C ARG A 109 3.22 11.57 4.82
N GLN A 110 4.09 11.49 3.83
CA GLN A 110 4.43 10.23 3.17
C GLN A 110 5.10 9.26 4.14
N LYS A 111 6.06 9.75 4.95
CA LYS A 111 6.73 8.94 5.97
C LYS A 111 5.75 8.36 7.00
N TYR A 112 4.76 9.15 7.42
CA TYR A 112 3.71 8.66 8.31
C TYR A 112 2.86 7.57 7.64
N ALA A 113 2.45 7.77 6.38
CA ALA A 113 1.70 6.77 5.64
C ALA A 113 2.48 5.46 5.46
N GLU A 114 3.79 5.54 5.21
CA GLU A 114 4.66 4.36 5.14
C GLU A 114 4.76 3.61 6.48
N GLN A 115 4.83 4.33 7.61
CA GLN A 115 4.82 3.73 8.94
C GLN A 115 3.50 3.02 9.26
N GLU A 116 2.37 3.63 8.95
CA GLU A 116 1.05 3.01 9.12
C GLU A 116 0.91 1.77 8.23
N LEU A 117 1.39 1.84 6.99
CA LEU A 117 1.32 0.72 6.07
C LEU A 117 2.19 -0.45 6.55
N GLU A 118 3.35 -0.18 7.14
CA GLU A 118 4.18 -1.22 7.76
C GLU A 118 3.51 -1.85 8.99
N GLN A 119 2.86 -1.05 9.83
CA GLN A 119 2.06 -1.59 10.94
C GLN A 119 0.93 -2.51 10.46
N VAL A 120 0.21 -2.10 9.40
CA VAL A 120 -0.85 -2.92 8.79
C VAL A 120 -0.27 -4.21 8.21
N ARG A 121 0.86 -4.16 7.51
CA ARG A 121 1.54 -5.37 7.00
C ARG A 121 1.94 -6.32 8.12
N MET A 122 2.49 -5.79 9.21
CA MET A 122 2.86 -6.58 10.38
C MET A 122 1.64 -7.20 11.06
N ALA A 123 0.54 -6.45 11.20
CA ALA A 123 -0.71 -6.97 11.73
C ALA A 123 -1.29 -8.08 10.84
N LEU A 124 -1.27 -7.89 9.52
CA LEU A 124 -1.73 -8.88 8.54
C LEU A 124 -0.89 -10.16 8.63
N LYS A 125 0.45 -10.03 8.63
CA LYS A 125 1.37 -11.17 8.76
C LYS A 125 1.15 -11.95 10.06
N ASN A 126 0.86 -11.24 11.16
CA ASN A 126 0.54 -11.89 12.43
C ASN A 126 -0.80 -12.63 12.36
N ALA A 127 -1.83 -12.04 11.75
CA ALA A 127 -3.13 -12.68 11.55
C ALA A 127 -3.04 -13.90 10.63
N GLU A 128 -2.24 -13.85 9.56
CA GLU A 128 -1.95 -15.01 8.69
C GLU A 128 -1.28 -16.13 9.48
N LYS A 129 -0.27 -15.82 10.29
CA LYS A 129 0.42 -16.80 11.13
C LYS A 129 -0.51 -17.42 12.18
N GLU A 130 -1.39 -16.63 12.78
CA GLU A 130 -2.41 -17.12 13.72
C GLU A 130 -3.38 -18.06 13.00
N LEU A 131 -3.85 -17.68 11.80
CA LEU A 131 -4.71 -18.53 10.98
C LEU A 131 -4.02 -19.83 10.58
N GLU A 132 -2.77 -19.81 10.13
CA GLU A 132 -1.99 -21.02 9.83
C GLU A 132 -1.84 -21.92 11.06
N SER A 133 -1.61 -21.32 12.24
CA SER A 133 -1.52 -22.08 13.48
C SER A 133 -2.84 -22.76 13.84
N HIS A 134 -3.98 -22.12 13.57
CA HIS A 134 -5.31 -22.69 13.75
C HIS A 134 -5.71 -23.68 12.63
N CYS A 135 -5.19 -23.50 11.41
CA CYS A 135 -5.42 -24.37 10.26
C CYS A 135 -4.49 -25.60 10.22
N SER A 136 -3.58 -25.75 11.20
CA SER A 136 -2.68 -26.90 11.34
C SER A 136 -3.36 -28.17 11.87
N TRP A 137 -4.67 -28.34 11.67
CA TRP A 137 -5.34 -29.59 12.02
C TRP A 137 -4.94 -30.68 11.02
N ALA A 138 -3.91 -31.43 11.37
CA ALA A 138 -3.64 -32.73 10.80
C ALA A 138 -4.31 -33.80 11.68
N ALA A 139 -5.12 -34.65 11.07
CA ALA A 139 -5.78 -35.73 11.77
C ALA A 139 -4.73 -36.65 12.43
N PRO A 140 -4.78 -36.90 13.76
CA PRO A 140 -3.74 -37.64 14.47
C PRO A 140 -3.58 -39.09 13.97
N GLU A 141 -2.36 -39.64 14.02
CA GLU A 141 -2.08 -41.03 13.61
C GLU A 141 -2.93 -42.05 14.42
N ALA A 142 -3.22 -41.75 15.68
CA ALA A 142 -4.11 -42.55 16.50
C ALA A 142 -5.53 -42.61 15.90
N LEU A 143 -6.04 -41.50 15.36
CA LEU A 143 -7.35 -41.44 14.72
C LEU A 143 -7.38 -42.31 13.47
N GLN A 144 -6.30 -42.34 12.68
CA GLN A 144 -6.21 -43.24 11.53
C GLN A 144 -6.40 -44.70 11.93
N LYS A 145 -5.70 -45.17 12.96
CA LYS A 145 -5.80 -46.56 13.44
C LYS A 145 -7.21 -46.90 13.93
N TRP A 146 -7.86 -45.98 14.66
CA TRP A 146 -9.24 -46.15 15.11
C TRP A 146 -10.25 -46.20 13.96
N LEU A 147 -10.09 -45.34 12.95
CA LEU A 147 -10.96 -45.34 11.77
C LEU A 147 -10.75 -46.59 10.92
N GLN A 148 -9.51 -47.06 10.77
CA GLN A 148 -9.20 -48.34 10.11
C GLN A 148 -9.87 -49.51 10.83
N LEU A 149 -9.78 -49.57 12.16
CA LEU A 149 -10.46 -50.60 12.93
C LEU A 149 -11.99 -50.52 12.77
N THR A 150 -12.54 -49.30 12.81
CA THR A 150 -13.98 -49.07 12.62
C THR A 150 -14.43 -49.56 11.25
N HIS A 151 -13.67 -49.27 10.19
CA HIS A 151 -13.91 -49.80 8.85
C HIS A 151 -13.91 -51.33 8.84
N GLU A 152 -12.91 -51.98 9.46
CA GLU A 152 -12.83 -53.44 9.52
C GLU A 152 -14.04 -54.07 10.23
N VAL A 153 -14.46 -53.51 11.35
CA VAL A 153 -15.65 -53.96 12.08
C VAL A 153 -16.90 -53.80 11.21
N GLU A 154 -17.05 -52.66 10.53
CA GLU A 154 -18.16 -52.42 9.62
C GLU A 154 -18.18 -53.40 8.43
N VAL A 155 -17.01 -53.73 7.86
CA VAL A 155 -16.86 -54.76 6.81
C VAL A 155 -17.37 -56.12 7.31
N GLN A 156 -17.02 -56.52 8.54
CA GLN A 156 -17.50 -57.78 9.12
C GLN A 156 -19.02 -57.81 9.24
N TYR A 157 -19.63 -56.76 9.78
CA TYR A 157 -21.10 -56.64 9.87
C TYR A 157 -21.77 -56.68 8.50
N TYR A 158 -21.23 -55.94 7.53
CA TYR A 158 -21.72 -55.97 6.16
C TYR A 158 -21.66 -57.37 5.56
N ASN A 159 -20.55 -58.09 5.74
CA ASN A 159 -20.36 -59.44 5.21
C ASN A 159 -21.35 -60.44 5.84
N ILE A 160 -21.61 -60.34 7.14
CA ILE A 160 -22.63 -61.15 7.82
C ILE A 160 -24.02 -60.84 7.26
N LYS A 161 -24.39 -59.56 7.12
CA LYS A 161 -25.69 -59.15 6.57
C LYS A 161 -25.85 -59.65 5.12
N LYS A 162 -24.81 -59.52 4.31
CA LYS A 162 -24.76 -60.03 2.92
C LYS A 162 -24.96 -61.54 2.88
N GLN A 163 -24.21 -62.30 3.67
CA GLN A 163 -24.33 -63.76 3.70
C GLN A 163 -25.73 -64.21 4.13
N ASN A 164 -26.35 -63.50 5.08
CA ASN A 164 -27.72 -63.79 5.50
C ASN A 164 -28.74 -63.51 4.39
N ALA A 165 -28.60 -62.40 3.65
CA ALA A 165 -29.45 -62.11 2.50
C ALA A 165 -29.29 -63.16 1.38
N GLU A 166 -28.05 -63.63 1.12
CA GLU A 166 -27.78 -64.70 0.15
C GLU A 166 -28.41 -66.03 0.57
N LYS A 167 -28.36 -66.38 1.88
CA LYS A 167 -29.06 -67.55 2.43
C LYS A 167 -30.58 -67.44 2.28
N GLN A 168 -31.17 -66.27 2.55
CA GLN A 168 -32.60 -66.04 2.36
C GLN A 168 -33.00 -66.22 0.88
N LEU A 169 -32.20 -65.70 -0.05
CA LEU A 169 -32.42 -65.89 -1.48
C LEU A 169 -32.35 -67.37 -1.88
N LEU A 170 -31.39 -68.13 -1.34
CA LEU A 170 -31.28 -69.56 -1.62
C LEU A 170 -32.52 -70.31 -1.16
N VAL A 171 -32.98 -70.08 0.07
CA VAL A 171 -34.19 -70.71 0.62
C VAL A 171 -35.43 -70.37 -0.22
N ALA A 172 -35.57 -69.11 -0.65
CA ALA A 172 -36.67 -68.67 -1.51
C ALA A 172 -36.64 -69.38 -2.88
N LYS A 173 -35.45 -69.50 -3.51
CA LYS A 173 -35.28 -70.22 -4.78
C LYS A 173 -35.61 -71.70 -4.66
N GLU A 174 -35.16 -72.37 -3.61
CA GLU A 174 -35.49 -73.77 -3.34
C GLU A 174 -36.99 -73.98 -3.14
N GLY A 175 -37.65 -73.06 -2.42
CA GLY A 175 -39.11 -73.06 -2.27
C GLY A 175 -39.82 -72.97 -3.61
N ALA A 176 -39.42 -72.03 -4.47
CA ALA A 176 -39.98 -71.84 -5.80
C ALA A 176 -39.81 -73.08 -6.69
N GLU A 177 -38.62 -73.69 -6.71
CA GLU A 177 -38.37 -74.90 -7.49
C GLU A 177 -39.17 -76.11 -6.96
N LYS A 178 -39.39 -76.23 -5.64
CA LYS A 178 -40.27 -77.26 -5.07
C LYS A 178 -41.72 -77.08 -5.55
N ILE A 179 -42.24 -75.86 -5.57
CA ILE A 179 -43.60 -75.57 -6.10
C ILE A 179 -43.68 -75.89 -7.59
N LYS A 180 -42.70 -75.45 -8.38
CA LYS A 180 -42.61 -75.75 -9.81
C LYS A 180 -42.57 -77.25 -10.10
N LYS A 181 -41.80 -78.02 -9.33
CA LYS A 181 -41.74 -79.49 -9.45
C LYS A 181 -43.08 -80.14 -9.08
N LYS A 182 -43.74 -79.70 -7.99
CA LYS A 182 -45.07 -80.18 -7.60
C LYS A 182 -46.11 -79.90 -8.67
N ARG A 183 -46.11 -78.70 -9.26
CA ARG A 183 -47.03 -78.31 -10.34
C ARG A 183 -46.92 -79.20 -11.58
N ASN A 184 -45.72 -79.70 -11.89
CA ASN A 184 -45.47 -80.56 -13.06
C ASN A 184 -45.82 -82.04 -12.85
N THR A 185 -46.35 -82.44 -11.69
CA THR A 185 -46.80 -83.82 -11.42
C THR A 185 -48.26 -84.05 -11.86
N LEU A 186 -48.65 -85.30 -12.15
CA LEU A 186 -49.91 -85.67 -12.81
C LEU A 186 -51.22 -85.18 -12.13
N PHE A 187 -51.19 -84.85 -10.83
CA PHE A 187 -52.31 -84.22 -10.09
C PHE A 187 -51.91 -82.89 -9.42
N GLY A 188 -50.76 -82.34 -9.80
CA GLY A 188 -50.08 -81.24 -9.11
C GLY A 188 -50.75 -79.88 -9.22
N THR A 189 -51.38 -79.58 -10.36
CA THR A 189 -51.99 -78.27 -10.61
C THR A 189 -53.18 -77.99 -9.68
N PHE A 190 -53.97 -79.02 -9.34
CA PHE A 190 -55.11 -78.89 -8.43
C PHE A 190 -54.67 -78.68 -6.96
N HIS A 191 -53.59 -79.33 -6.55
CA HIS A 191 -53.09 -79.25 -5.17
C HIS A 191 -52.25 -77.98 -4.89
N VAL A 192 -51.65 -77.37 -5.91
CA VAL A 192 -50.85 -76.15 -5.75
C VAL A 192 -51.72 -74.89 -5.66
N ALA A 193 -52.81 -74.80 -6.44
CA ALA A 193 -53.69 -73.63 -6.51
C ALA A 193 -54.47 -73.35 -5.20
N HIS A 194 -54.62 -74.36 -4.33
CA HIS A 194 -55.30 -74.24 -3.05
C HIS A 194 -54.35 -74.34 -1.84
N SER A 195 -53.03 -74.30 -2.07
CA SER A 195 -52.05 -74.45 -0.99
C SER A 195 -51.54 -73.09 -0.52
N SER A 196 -51.59 -72.84 0.80
CA SER A 196 -50.93 -71.71 1.47
C SER A 196 -49.40 -71.66 1.28
N SER A 197 -48.83 -72.71 0.66
CA SER A 197 -47.41 -72.81 0.35
C SER A 197 -46.96 -71.93 -0.82
N LEU A 198 -47.88 -71.47 -1.68
CA LEU A 198 -47.55 -70.54 -2.76
C LEU A 198 -47.30 -69.14 -2.19
N ASP A 199 -48.23 -68.64 -1.37
CA ASP A 199 -48.14 -67.31 -0.76
C ASP A 199 -46.92 -67.18 0.18
N ASP A 200 -46.60 -68.24 0.94
CA ASP A 200 -45.39 -68.28 1.79
C ASP A 200 -44.10 -68.21 0.97
N VAL A 201 -44.05 -68.90 -0.18
CA VAL A 201 -42.89 -68.85 -1.08
C VAL A 201 -42.78 -67.47 -1.75
N ASP A 202 -43.89 -66.88 -2.18
CA ASP A 202 -43.91 -65.53 -2.77
C ASP A 202 -43.46 -64.48 -1.75
N HIS A 203 -43.92 -64.56 -0.51
CA HIS A 203 -43.48 -63.67 0.56
C HIS A 203 -41.97 -63.82 0.86
N LYS A 204 -41.44 -65.06 0.87
CA LYS A 204 -40.00 -65.32 1.01
C LYS A 204 -39.19 -64.76 -0.15
N ILE A 205 -39.70 -64.83 -1.38
CA ILE A 205 -39.04 -64.24 -2.56
C ILE A 205 -38.98 -62.72 -2.44
N LEU A 206 -40.09 -62.08 -2.06
CA LEU A 206 -40.13 -60.62 -1.88
C LEU A 206 -39.17 -60.17 -0.78
N THR A 207 -39.20 -60.85 0.37
CA THR A 207 -38.32 -60.56 1.51
C THR A 207 -36.85 -60.72 1.13
N ALA A 208 -36.49 -61.80 0.42
CA ALA A 208 -35.11 -62.01 -0.03
C ALA A 208 -34.65 -60.95 -1.04
N LYS A 209 -35.53 -60.52 -1.96
CA LYS A 209 -35.22 -59.43 -2.90
C LYS A 209 -34.99 -58.10 -2.16
N GLN A 210 -35.83 -57.80 -1.17
CA GLN A 210 -35.68 -56.61 -0.35
C GLN A 210 -34.34 -56.64 0.42
N ALA A 211 -34.03 -57.76 1.08
CA ALA A 211 -32.76 -57.92 1.81
C ALA A 211 -31.52 -57.72 0.92
N LEU A 212 -31.55 -58.21 -0.32
CA LEU A 212 -30.47 -57.98 -1.29
C LEU A 212 -30.38 -56.53 -1.77
N SER A 213 -31.52 -55.87 -1.96
CA SER A 213 -31.58 -54.44 -2.28
C SER A 213 -30.94 -53.60 -1.17
N GLU A 214 -31.28 -53.90 0.09
CA GLU A 214 -30.69 -53.24 1.25
C GLU A 214 -29.18 -53.45 1.33
N VAL A 215 -28.70 -54.69 1.14
CA VAL A 215 -27.25 -54.97 1.13
C VAL A 215 -26.54 -54.23 -0.01
N THR A 216 -27.20 -54.07 -1.15
CA THR A 216 -26.65 -53.31 -2.28
C THR A 216 -26.58 -51.82 -1.97
N ALA A 217 -27.64 -51.25 -1.40
CA ALA A 217 -27.69 -49.86 -0.98
C ALA A 217 -26.64 -49.57 0.10
N ALA A 218 -26.54 -50.43 1.11
CA ALA A 218 -25.55 -50.32 2.19
C ALA A 218 -24.11 -50.38 1.65
N LEU A 219 -23.82 -51.21 0.64
CA LEU A 219 -22.49 -51.24 0.03
C LEU A 219 -22.15 -49.91 -0.66
N ARG A 220 -23.08 -49.36 -1.45
CA ARG A 220 -22.86 -48.08 -2.15
C ARG A 220 -22.63 -46.94 -1.17
N GLU A 221 -23.46 -46.85 -0.14
CA GLU A 221 -23.32 -45.86 0.93
C GLU A 221 -21.95 -46.00 1.62
N ARG A 222 -21.60 -47.21 2.05
CA ARG A 222 -20.35 -47.48 2.76
C ARG A 222 -19.13 -47.08 1.94
N LEU A 223 -19.08 -47.46 0.67
CA LEU A 223 -17.97 -47.10 -0.23
C LEU A 223 -17.86 -45.57 -0.39
N HIS A 224 -18.99 -44.89 -0.58
CA HIS A 224 -19.01 -43.43 -0.72
C HIS A 224 -18.58 -42.73 0.57
N ARG A 225 -19.14 -43.11 1.72
CA ARG A 225 -18.82 -42.51 3.02
C ARG A 225 -17.34 -42.69 3.36
N TRP A 226 -16.79 -43.89 3.22
CA TRP A 226 -15.36 -44.12 3.53
C TRP A 226 -14.44 -43.34 2.60
N GLN A 227 -14.78 -43.21 1.31
CA GLN A 227 -14.04 -42.34 0.39
C GLN A 227 -14.03 -40.87 0.84
N GLN A 228 -15.18 -40.34 1.29
CA GLN A 228 -15.24 -38.96 1.80
C GLN A 228 -14.45 -38.78 3.10
N ILE A 229 -14.51 -39.76 4.00
CA ILE A 229 -13.75 -39.71 5.26
C ILE A 229 -12.23 -39.72 4.98
N GLU A 230 -11.74 -40.56 4.07
CA GLU A 230 -10.33 -40.56 3.66
C GLU A 230 -9.89 -39.21 3.07
N LEU A 231 -10.73 -38.61 2.21
CA LEU A 231 -10.46 -37.29 1.63
C LEU A 231 -10.35 -36.19 2.70
N LEU A 232 -11.26 -36.18 3.67
CA LEU A 232 -11.29 -35.17 4.74
C LEU A 232 -10.16 -35.38 5.76
N CYS A 233 -9.77 -36.63 6.03
CA CYS A 233 -8.74 -36.93 7.01
C CYS A 233 -7.31 -36.91 6.42
N GLY A 234 -7.16 -37.04 5.10
CA GLY A 234 -5.86 -37.00 4.43
C GLY A 234 -5.01 -38.27 4.58
N PHE A 235 -5.60 -39.40 4.96
CA PHE A 235 -4.91 -40.69 5.09
C PHE A 235 -5.76 -41.88 4.62
N GLN A 236 -5.12 -43.01 4.36
CA GLN A 236 -5.77 -44.24 3.90
C GLN A 236 -6.40 -45.02 5.07
N ILE A 237 -7.63 -45.48 4.88
CA ILE A 237 -8.46 -46.21 5.83
C ILE A 237 -8.91 -47.55 5.24
N VAL A 238 -9.41 -47.57 4.00
CA VAL A 238 -9.98 -48.76 3.37
C VAL A 238 -8.89 -49.80 3.07
N ASN A 239 -7.72 -49.34 2.62
CA ASN A 239 -6.54 -50.18 2.47
C ASN A 239 -5.74 -50.16 3.78
N ASN A 240 -5.83 -51.24 4.55
CA ASN A 240 -5.28 -51.31 5.90
C ASN A 240 -4.74 -52.72 6.21
N PRO A 241 -3.96 -52.90 7.29
CA PRO A 241 -3.29 -54.16 7.60
C PRO A 241 -4.20 -55.24 8.24
N GLY A 242 -5.51 -54.98 8.33
CA GLY A 242 -6.53 -55.90 8.84
C GLY A 242 -6.77 -55.83 10.35
N ILE A 243 -7.94 -56.34 10.74
CA ILE A 243 -8.51 -56.19 12.10
C ILE A 243 -7.57 -56.67 13.24
N HIS A 244 -6.89 -57.80 13.08
CA HIS A 244 -6.02 -58.37 14.12
C HIS A 244 -4.78 -57.50 14.38
N THR A 245 -4.16 -57.00 13.32
CA THR A 245 -3.00 -56.11 13.39
C THR A 245 -3.38 -54.79 14.05
N LEU A 246 -4.53 -54.23 13.65
CA LEU A 246 -5.05 -52.97 14.19
C LEU A 246 -5.44 -53.08 15.67
N ALA A 247 -6.13 -54.15 16.05
CA ALA A 247 -6.49 -54.38 17.45
C ALA A 247 -5.26 -54.56 18.35
N SER A 248 -4.23 -55.25 17.85
CA SER A 248 -2.95 -55.37 18.57
C SER A 248 -2.26 -54.00 18.72
N ALA A 249 -2.22 -53.20 17.65
CA ALA A 249 -1.61 -51.86 17.67
C ALA A 249 -2.35 -50.87 18.60
N LEU A 250 -3.66 -51.06 18.79
CA LEU A 250 -4.50 -50.26 19.68
C LEU A 250 -4.63 -50.84 21.11
N ASN A 251 -3.98 -51.98 21.40
CA ASN A 251 -4.08 -52.70 22.66
C ASN A 251 -5.54 -53.02 23.06
N ILE A 252 -6.36 -53.42 22.10
CA ILE A 252 -7.78 -53.73 22.33
C ILE A 252 -7.91 -55.18 22.79
N ASP A 253 -8.69 -55.38 23.84
CA ASP A 253 -9.00 -56.72 24.34
C ASP A 253 -9.75 -57.52 23.24
N PRO A 254 -9.25 -58.71 22.85
CA PRO A 254 -9.94 -59.61 21.93
C PRO A 254 -11.39 -59.94 22.31
N SER A 255 -11.75 -59.85 23.59
CA SER A 255 -13.11 -60.07 24.08
C SER A 255 -14.12 -59.03 23.57
N TRP A 256 -13.66 -57.83 23.19
CA TRP A 256 -14.50 -56.73 22.71
C TRP A 256 -14.82 -56.83 21.21
N MET A 257 -14.02 -57.57 20.45
CA MET A 257 -14.21 -57.79 19.02
C MET A 257 -15.24 -58.87 18.69
N GLY A 258 -16.05 -59.27 19.68
CA GLY A 258 -17.36 -59.92 19.50
C GLY A 258 -17.41 -61.04 18.47
N THR A 259 -17.31 -62.29 18.93
CA THR A 259 -17.99 -63.40 18.26
C THR A 259 -19.46 -63.01 17.97
N PRO A 260 -20.03 -63.38 16.81
CA PRO A 260 -21.34 -62.87 16.40
C PRO A 260 -22.40 -63.26 17.43
N ARG A 261 -22.94 -62.26 18.14
CA ARG A 261 -24.12 -62.44 18.99
C ARG A 261 -25.32 -62.77 18.07
N PRO A 262 -26.20 -63.73 18.44
CA PRO A 262 -27.45 -63.92 17.72
C PRO A 262 -28.26 -62.62 17.77
N ASN A 263 -28.87 -62.24 16.65
CA ASN A 263 -29.78 -61.10 16.52
C ASN A 263 -30.73 -60.99 17.73
N PRO A 264 -30.86 -59.82 18.39
CA PRO A 264 -32.04 -59.54 19.17
C PRO A 264 -33.18 -59.24 18.18
N SER A 265 -33.93 -60.27 17.82
CA SER A 265 -35.31 -60.09 17.36
C SER A 265 -36.12 -59.45 18.49
N HIS A 266 -37.02 -58.53 18.12
CA HIS A 266 -37.93 -57.72 18.94
C HIS A 266 -37.49 -56.26 19.13
N PHE A 267 -37.71 -55.46 18.09
CA PHE A 267 -38.08 -54.07 18.25
C PHE A 267 -39.58 -54.05 18.61
N ILE A 268 -39.91 -53.71 19.86
CA ILE A 268 -41.27 -53.39 20.27
C ILE A 268 -41.57 -52.01 19.70
N MET A 269 -42.48 -51.95 18.73
CA MET A 269 -43.08 -50.70 18.28
C MET A 269 -44.11 -50.32 19.34
N THR A 270 -43.85 -49.23 20.07
CA THR A 270 -44.81 -48.58 20.94
C THR A 270 -45.90 -47.96 20.07
N ASP A 271 -47.09 -48.56 20.07
CA ASP A 271 -48.33 -47.91 19.65
C ASP A 271 -48.70 -46.88 20.73
N ASP A 272 -48.32 -45.62 20.50
CA ASP A 272 -48.97 -44.46 21.12
C ASP A 272 -49.84 -43.82 20.05
N VAL A 273 -51.16 -44.06 20.10
CA VAL A 273 -52.17 -43.26 19.41
C VAL A 273 -53.49 -43.31 20.19
N ASP A 274 -53.72 -42.21 20.90
CA ASP A 274 -54.99 -41.54 21.21
C ASP A 274 -56.08 -42.28 22.02
N ASP A 275 -56.03 -42.04 23.33
CA ASP A 275 -57.21 -41.87 24.20
C ASP A 275 -58.01 -40.63 23.75
N LEU A 276 -59.24 -40.83 23.28
CA LEU A 276 -60.29 -39.81 23.34
C LEU A 276 -61.66 -40.50 23.53
N ASP A 277 -62.11 -40.49 24.78
CA ASP A 277 -63.48 -40.39 25.28
C ASP A 277 -64.63 -41.08 24.52
N GLU A 278 -65.24 -42.11 25.13
CA GLU A 278 -66.69 -42.09 25.36
C GLU A 278 -67.04 -42.76 26.71
N GLU A 279 -67.71 -41.97 27.53
CA GLU A 279 -68.17 -42.24 28.89
C GLU A 279 -69.40 -43.16 28.88
N ILE A 280 -69.28 -44.31 29.56
CA ILE A 280 -70.22 -44.94 30.51
C ILE A 280 -71.70 -44.59 30.29
N VAL A 281 -72.60 -45.56 30.02
CA VAL A 281 -73.56 -46.11 31.01
C VAL A 281 -74.03 -47.54 30.59
N SER A 282 -73.74 -48.54 31.43
CA SER A 282 -74.61 -49.70 31.69
C SER A 282 -75.50 -49.35 32.89
N PRO A 283 -76.74 -49.86 33.07
CA PRO A 283 -77.05 -51.29 33.21
C PRO A 283 -78.40 -51.67 32.53
N MET A 284 -78.89 -52.91 32.44
CA MET A 284 -79.08 -53.89 33.50
C MET A 284 -79.72 -55.16 32.89
N SER A 285 -79.43 -56.29 33.51
CA SER A 285 -79.97 -57.64 33.32
C SER A 285 -81.50 -57.72 33.28
N ILE A 286 -82.06 -58.70 32.55
CA ILE A 286 -82.92 -59.80 33.07
C ILE A 286 -83.61 -60.54 31.90
N GLN A 287 -83.45 -61.87 31.94
CA GLN A 287 -84.26 -62.97 31.35
C GLN A 287 -83.95 -63.47 29.94
#